data_AF-A0A9N8X4K2-F1
#
_entry.id   AF-A0A9N8X4K2-F1
#
_cell.length_a   1.000
_cell.length_b   1.000
_cell.length_c   1.000
_cell.angle_alpha   90.00
_cell.angle_beta   90.00
_cell.angle_gamma   90.00
#
_symmetry.space_group_name_H-M   'P 1'
#
loop_
_entity.id
_entity.type
_entity.pdbx_description
1 polymer ?
#
loop_
_entity_poly.entity_id
_entity_poly.type
_entity_poly.pdbx_seq_one_letter_code
_entity_poly.pdbx_strand_id
1 'polypeptide(L)'
;MFTPEFSATDATEHTLIANHYVETEDALNLSVAFVRARILFGRQHVPLPTRFVAHYDVRGQRIVDDLEGRLEKALGDVAEVRVKRS
;
A
#
# COMPACT_ATOMS: atom_id res chain seq x y z
N MET A 1 2.47 10.57 -11.23
CA MET A 1 1.08 10.98 -11.55
C MET A 1 0.17 10.44 -10.46
N PHE A 2 -0.68 11.28 -9.85
CA PHE A 2 -1.68 10.83 -8.87
C PHE A 2 -2.90 10.36 -9.64
N THR A 3 -3.01 9.06 -9.87
CA THR A 3 -4.26 8.47 -10.30
C THR A 3 -4.64 7.46 -9.24
N PRO A 4 -5.20 7.91 -8.10
CA PRO A 4 -5.93 7.00 -7.24
C PRO A 4 -6.94 6.28 -8.13
N GLU A 5 -6.77 4.98 -8.30
CA GLU A 5 -7.78 4.15 -8.94
C GLU A 5 -8.93 4.04 -7.96
N PHE A 6 -9.77 5.07 -7.96
CA PHE A 6 -10.97 5.18 -7.15
C PHE A 6 -11.96 4.13 -7.67
N SER A 7 -11.98 2.92 -7.11
CA SER A 7 -13.05 1.98 -7.42
C SER A 7 -14.31 2.43 -6.68
N ALA A 8 -15.14 3.20 -7.38
CA ALA A 8 -16.44 3.60 -6.90
C ALA A 8 -17.39 2.41 -6.94
N THR A 9 -17.74 1.95 -5.75
CA THR A 9 -19.11 1.47 -5.50
C THR A 9 -19.66 2.09 -4.21
N ASP A 10 -18.84 2.26 -3.15
CA ASP A 10 -19.32 2.74 -1.84
C ASP A 10 -18.46 3.80 -1.12
N ALA A 11 -17.41 4.37 -1.73
CA ALA A 11 -16.57 5.48 -1.21
C ALA A 11 -15.95 5.32 0.21
N THR A 12 -16.06 4.15 0.84
CA THR A 12 -15.56 3.89 2.20
C THR A 12 -14.13 3.37 2.23
N GLU A 13 -13.60 2.88 1.11
CA GLU A 13 -12.28 2.27 0.98
C GLU A 13 -11.46 2.96 -0.13
N HIS A 14 -10.24 3.37 0.20
CA HIS A 14 -9.28 3.99 -0.70
C HIS A 14 -8.09 3.06 -0.90
N THR A 15 -8.01 2.46 -2.07
CA THR A 15 -6.96 1.48 -2.40
C THR A 15 -5.81 2.14 -3.14
N LEU A 16 -4.60 1.92 -2.64
CA LEU A 16 -3.35 2.23 -3.32
C LEU A 16 -2.70 0.92 -3.77
N ILE A 17 -2.57 0.74 -5.07
CA ILE A 17 -1.85 -0.41 -5.63
C ILE A 17 -0.36 -0.08 -5.70
N ALA A 18 0.47 -0.86 -5.03
CA ALA A 18 1.93 -0.79 -5.03
C ALA A 18 2.48 -1.99 -5.82
N ASN A 19 2.93 -1.74 -7.04
CA ASN A 19 3.56 -2.73 -7.93
C ASN A 19 5.09 -2.56 -7.97
N HIS A 20 5.67 -2.02 -6.89
CA HIS A 20 7.10 -1.74 -6.81
C HIS A 20 7.91 -3.03 -6.71
N TYR A 21 9.16 -2.96 -7.16
CA TYR A 21 10.17 -3.96 -6.82
C TYR A 21 10.45 -3.91 -5.31
N VAL A 22 10.38 -5.05 -4.62
CA VAL A 22 10.54 -5.15 -3.15
C VAL A 22 11.35 -6.38 -2.72
N GLU A 23 12.08 -7.03 -3.63
CA GLU A 23 12.89 -8.22 -3.28
C GLU A 23 14.11 -7.88 -2.41
N THR A 24 14.60 -6.64 -2.46
CA THR A 24 15.70 -6.18 -1.62
C THR A 24 15.18 -5.31 -0.48
N GLU A 25 15.92 -5.29 0.63
CA GLU A 25 15.56 -4.48 1.79
C GLU A 25 15.49 -2.98 1.47
N ASP A 26 16.44 -2.46 0.69
CA ASP A 26 16.43 -1.06 0.24
C ASP A 26 15.19 -0.73 -0.61
N ALA A 27 14.82 -1.62 -1.53
CA ALA A 27 13.67 -1.42 -2.39
C ALA A 27 12.35 -1.47 -1.60
N LEU A 28 12.25 -2.39 -0.64
CA LEU A 28 11.13 -2.44 0.29
C LEU A 28 11.04 -1.18 1.16
N ASN A 29 12.16 -0.70 1.71
CA ASN A 29 12.19 0.52 2.52
C ASN A 29 11.74 1.76 1.73
N LEU A 30 12.21 1.90 0.49
CA LEU A 30 11.78 2.97 -0.42
C LEU A 30 10.29 2.86 -0.76
N SER A 31 9.81 1.64 -1.05
CA SER A 31 8.41 1.36 -1.35
C SER A 31 7.49 1.74 -0.18
N VAL A 32 7.85 1.32 1.03
CA VAL A 32 7.13 1.64 2.27
C VAL A 32 7.08 3.14 2.50
N ALA A 33 8.22 3.83 2.39
CA ALA A 33 8.28 5.28 2.59
C ALA A 33 7.39 6.02 1.58
N PHE A 34 7.43 5.61 0.32
CA PHE A 34 6.58 6.16 -0.73
C PHE A 34 5.09 5.94 -0.44
N VAL A 35 4.70 4.70 -0.14
CA VAL A 35 3.30 4.32 0.13
C VAL A 35 2.76 5.07 1.34
N ARG A 36 3.52 5.12 2.44
CA ARG A 36 3.15 5.88 3.64
C ARG A 36 2.93 7.36 3.33
N ALA A 37 3.89 8.01 2.68
CA ALA A 37 3.77 9.41 2.29
C ALA A 37 2.53 9.64 1.42
N ARG A 38 2.22 8.67 0.55
CA ARG A 38 1.06 8.75 -0.34
C ARG A 38 -0.27 8.68 0.40
N ILE A 39 -0.39 7.75 1.34
CA ILE A 39 -1.58 7.60 2.18
C ILE A 39 -1.77 8.85 3.04
N LEU A 40 -0.72 9.32 3.70
CA LEU A 40 -0.78 10.52 4.56
C LEU A 40 -1.19 11.76 3.79
N PHE A 41 -0.68 11.95 2.57
CA PHE A 41 -1.12 13.02 1.69
C PHE A 41 -2.60 12.85 1.29
N GLY A 42 -3.01 11.65 0.86
CA GLY A 42 -4.41 11.37 0.48
C GLY A 42 -5.41 11.61 1.62
N ARG A 43 -5.04 11.27 2.86
CA ARG A 43 -5.85 11.48 4.07
C ARG A 43 -6.23 12.94 4.31
N GLN A 44 -5.43 13.90 3.83
CA GLN A 44 -5.72 15.33 3.95
C GLN A 44 -6.82 15.81 3.00
N HIS A 45 -7.18 15.00 2.00
CA HIS A 45 -8.06 15.38 0.91
C HIS A 45 -9.37 14.58 0.85
N VAL A 46 -9.59 13.67 1.80
CA VAL A 46 -10.79 12.83 1.83
C VAL A 46 -11.60 13.08 3.12
N PRO A 47 -12.94 13.05 3.06
CA PRO A 47 -13.79 13.08 4.25
C PRO A 47 -13.46 11.90 5.18
N LEU A 48 -13.60 12.09 6.49
CA LEU A 48 -13.48 11.00 7.47
C LEU A 48 -14.86 10.57 7.97
N PRO A 49 -15.07 9.30 8.34
CA PRO A 49 -14.09 8.21 8.36
C PRO A 49 -13.96 7.50 6.99
N THR A 50 -12.72 7.26 6.59
CA THR A 50 -12.37 6.54 5.36
C THR A 50 -11.27 5.52 5.65
N ARG A 51 -11.43 4.32 5.12
CA ARG A 51 -10.43 3.24 5.20
C ARG A 51 -9.43 3.38 4.06
N PHE A 52 -8.15 3.17 4.35
CA PHE A 52 -7.10 3.08 3.33
C PHE A 52 -6.58 1.65 3.25
N VAL A 53 -6.31 1.19 2.04
CA VAL A 53 -5.76 -0.14 1.76
C VAL A 53 -4.53 0.00 0.87
N ALA A 54 -3.40 -0.52 1.33
CA ALA A 54 -2.20 -0.66 0.52
C ALA A 54 -2.15 -2.07 -0.07
N HIS A 55 -2.38 -2.19 -1.38
CA HIS A 55 -2.37 -3.44 -2.11
C HIS A 55 -1.03 -3.64 -2.81
N TYR A 56 -0.16 -4.47 -2.25
CA TYR A 56 1.12 -4.81 -2.87
C TYR A 56 0.94 -5.94 -3.89
N ASP A 57 1.10 -5.62 -5.18
CA ASP A 57 1.16 -6.62 -6.24
C ASP A 57 2.62 -7.02 -6.46
N VAL A 58 2.98 -8.21 -5.97
CA VAL A 58 4.35 -8.73 -6.00
C VAL A 58 4.50 -9.94 -6.91
N ARG A 59 3.52 -10.18 -7.79
CA ARG A 59 3.56 -11.30 -8.73
C ARG A 59 4.82 -11.22 -9.59
N GLY A 60 5.50 -12.35 -9.72
CA GLY A 60 6.76 -12.46 -10.48
C GLY A 60 8.01 -12.06 -9.71
N GLN A 61 7.90 -11.59 -8.46
CA GLN A 61 9.04 -11.29 -7.60
C GLN A 61 9.37 -12.46 -6.67
N ARG A 62 10.66 -12.72 -6.45
CA ARG A 62 11.15 -13.75 -5.53
C ARG A 62 11.36 -13.16 -4.14
N ILE A 63 10.30 -13.23 -3.33
CA ILE A 63 10.30 -12.73 -1.96
C ILE A 63 10.45 -13.90 -0.99
N VAL A 64 11.57 -13.92 -0.25
CA VAL A 64 11.95 -15.03 0.63
C VAL A 64 11.45 -14.82 2.06
N ASP A 65 11.22 -13.56 2.47
CA ASP A 65 10.86 -13.18 3.83
C ASP A 65 9.34 -13.03 4.03
N ASP A 66 8.94 -12.90 5.31
CA ASP A 66 7.57 -12.52 5.73
C ASP A 66 7.25 -11.07 5.35
N LEU A 67 6.91 -10.87 4.09
CA LEU A 67 6.56 -9.55 3.55
C LEU A 67 5.30 -8.98 4.23
N GLU A 68 4.26 -9.78 4.43
CA GLU A 68 3.00 -9.35 5.04
C GLU A 68 3.26 -8.79 6.43
N GLY A 69 3.99 -9.51 7.30
CA GLY A 69 4.30 -9.02 8.65
C GLY A 69 5.18 -7.78 8.65
N ARG A 70 6.14 -7.67 7.70
CA ARG A 70 6.98 -6.47 7.55
C ARG A 70 6.17 -5.26 7.11
N LEU A 71 5.30 -5.43 6.12
CA LEU A 71 4.44 -4.36 5.62
C LEU A 71 3.41 -3.95 6.66
N GLU A 72 2.78 -4.88 7.37
CA GLU A 72 1.81 -4.59 8.43
C GLU A 72 2.47 -3.81 9.56
N LYS A 73 3.68 -4.20 9.99
CA LYS A 73 4.46 -3.44 10.99
C LYS A 73 4.77 -2.00 10.51
N ALA A 74 4.98 -1.82 9.21
CA ALA A 74 5.42 -0.55 8.64
C ALA A 74 4.30 0.40 8.20
N LEU A 75 3.11 -0.13 7.90
CA LEU A 75 1.99 0.61 7.31
C LEU A 75 0.65 0.43 8.03
N GLY A 76 0.53 -0.55 8.95
CA GLY A 76 -0.72 -0.86 9.64
C GLY A 76 -1.31 0.28 10.47
N ASP A 77 -0.48 1.28 10.84
CA ASP A 77 -0.93 2.51 11.51
C ASP A 77 -1.65 3.50 10.57
N VAL A 78 -1.43 3.38 9.25
CA VAL A 78 -1.99 4.30 8.24
C VAL A 78 -2.93 3.64 7.24
N ALA A 79 -2.82 2.33 7.01
CA ALA A 79 -3.66 1.58 6.08
C ALA A 79 -3.66 0.08 6.40
N GLU A 80 -4.71 -0.62 5.99
CA GLU A 80 -4.68 -2.09 5.90
C GLU A 80 -3.74 -2.52 4.77
N VAL A 81 -2.93 -3.55 5.01
CA VAL A 81 -2.06 -4.13 3.98
C VAL A 81 -2.70 -5.37 3.37
N ARG A 82 -2.70 -5.45 2.04
CA ARG A 82 -3.03 -6.65 1.27
C ARG A 82 -1.89 -6.97 0.32
N VAL A 83 -1.51 -8.24 0.21
CA VAL A 83 -0.44 -8.68 -0.70
C VAL A 83 -0.99 -9.68 -1.70
N LYS A 84 -0.73 -9.45 -2.98
CA LYS A 84 -1.08 -10.36 -4.07
C LYS A 84 0.17 -11.04 -4.61
N ARG A 85 0.23 -12.36 -4.44
CA ARG A 85 1.36 -13.22 -4.82
C ARG A 85 1.07 -14.14 -6.02
N SER A 86 -0.20 -14.31 -6.41
CA SER A 86 -0.69 -15.18 -7.50
C SER A 86 -1.68 -14.47 -8.42
#